data_AF-A0A9D0Z6N1-F1
#
_entry.id   AF-A0A9D0Z6N1-F1
#
_cell.length_a   1.000
_cell.length_b   1.000
_cell.length_c   1.000
_cell.angle_alpha   90.00
_cell.angle_beta   90.00
_cell.angle_gamma   90.00
#
_symmetry.space_group_name_H-M   'P 1'
#
loop_
_entity.id
_entity.type
_entity.pdbx_description
1 polymer ?
#
loop_
_entity_poly.entity_id
_entity_poly.type
_entity_poly.pdbx_seq_one_letter_code
_entity_poly.pdbx_strand_id
1 'polypeptide(L)'
;MYNRYIPGADGSYQCHPVVEPFQEPSPPAEPEPCPAQEAPPPCPAREQKQQQTLFGLDQGDLLLLAVIWLLLLDAEENEVLPLLLTAAAFLLLQ
;
A
#
# COMPACT_ATOMS: atom_id res chain seq x y z
N MET A 1 -8.57 8.48 -24.78
CA MET A 1 -9.01 8.57 -23.36
C MET A 1 -8.15 7.69 -22.48
N TYR A 2 -7.44 8.28 -21.51
CA TYR A 2 -6.66 7.57 -20.50
C TYR A 2 -6.85 8.24 -19.13
N ASN A 3 -6.56 7.51 -18.05
CA ASN A 3 -6.65 8.03 -16.68
C ASN A 3 -5.34 8.72 -16.29
N ARG A 4 -5.45 9.92 -15.72
CA ARG A 4 -4.32 10.63 -15.09
C ARG A 4 -4.43 10.48 -13.58
N TYR A 5 -3.35 9.98 -12.97
CA TYR A 5 -3.23 9.85 -11.52
C TYR A 5 -2.43 11.03 -10.96
N ILE A 6 -3.02 11.80 -10.06
CA ILE A 6 -2.37 12.94 -9.40
C ILE A 6 -2.04 12.54 -7.95
N PRO A 7 -0.78 12.61 -7.52
CA PRO A 7 -0.42 12.29 -6.14
C PRO A 7 -0.95 13.35 -5.18
N GLY A 8 -1.67 12.91 -4.14
CA GLY A 8 -2.10 13.72 -3.01
C GLY A 8 -1.09 13.69 -1.86
N ALA A 9 -1.15 14.67 -0.97
CA ALA A 9 -0.26 14.81 0.18
C ALA A 9 -0.30 13.58 1.13
N ASP A 10 -1.43 12.88 1.16
CA ASP A 10 -1.64 11.68 1.99
C ASP A 10 -1.17 10.38 1.31
N GLY A 11 -0.43 10.47 0.20
CA GLY A 11 0.02 9.32 -0.58
C GLY A 11 -1.09 8.58 -1.35
N SER A 12 -2.29 9.15 -1.41
CA SER A 12 -3.38 8.70 -2.28
C SER A 12 -3.21 9.28 -3.69
N TYR A 13 -3.79 8.61 -4.69
CA TYR A 13 -3.81 9.13 -6.06
C TYR A 13 -5.25 9.45 -6.46
N GLN A 14 -5.48 10.68 -6.90
CA GLN A 14 -6.77 11.08 -7.48
C GLN A 14 -6.78 10.72 -8.97
N CYS A 15 -7.79 9.96 -9.39
CA CYS A 15 -7.98 9.54 -10.77
C CYS A 15 -8.83 10.58 -11.50
N HIS A 16 -8.23 11.28 -12.47
CA HIS A 16 -8.92 12.19 -13.35
C HIS A 16 -8.97 11.62 -14.77
N PRO A 17 -10.16 11.40 -15.34
CA PRO A 17 -10.27 11.01 -16.74
C PRO A 17 -9.80 12.18 -17.61
N VAL A 18 -8.75 11.98 -18.41
CA VAL A 18 -8.31 12.99 -19.38
C VAL A 18 -9.08 12.77 -20.67
N VAL A 19 -10.04 13.66 -20.91
CA VAL A 19 -10.63 13.85 -22.23
C VAL A 19 -9.60 14.64 -23.04
N GLU A 20 -8.96 13.98 -24.02
CA GLU A 20 -8.11 14.66 -24.99
C GLU A 20 -8.93 15.75 -25.67
N PRO A 21 -8.45 17.01 -25.74
CA PRO A 21 -9.16 18.06 -26.47
C PRO A 21 -9.20 17.63 -27.93
N PHE A 22 -10.41 17.35 -28.43
CA PHE A 22 -10.65 17.15 -29.85
C PHE A 22 -10.22 18.46 -30.54
N GLN A 23 -9.23 18.39 -31.44
CA GLN A 23 -8.90 19.53 -32.28
C GLN A 23 -10.08 19.79 -33.22
N GLU A 24 -10.75 20.92 -33.05
CA GLU A 24 -11.76 21.44 -33.97
C GLU A 24 -11.10 22.23 -35.11
N PRO A 25 -11.71 22.38 -36.31
CA PRO A 25 -13.08 22.95 -36.41
C PRO A 25 -14.00 22.43 -37.53
N SER A 26 -15.31 22.46 -37.30
CA SER A 26 -16.37 22.67 -38.32
C SER A 26 -17.74 23.02 -37.67
N PRO A 27 -18.63 23.74 -38.38
CA PRO A 27 -19.61 24.69 -37.82
C PRO A 27 -20.89 24.03 -37.25
N PRO A 28 -21.76 24.80 -36.55
CA PRO A 28 -22.50 24.32 -35.39
C PRO A 28 -23.67 23.41 -35.77
N ALA A 29 -23.66 22.20 -35.24
CA ALA A 29 -24.84 21.35 -35.16
C ALA A 29 -25.42 21.45 -33.74
N GLU A 30 -26.75 21.47 -33.69
CA GLU A 30 -27.66 21.53 -32.55
C GLU A 30 -27.15 20.82 -31.28
N PRO A 31 -27.40 21.36 -30.07
CA PRO A 31 -26.98 20.69 -28.84
C PRO A 31 -27.81 19.42 -28.64
N GLU A 32 -27.22 18.27 -28.97
CA GLU A 32 -27.77 16.99 -28.51
C GLU A 32 -27.70 16.95 -26.98
N PRO A 33 -28.75 16.47 -26.30
CA PRO A 33 -28.72 16.31 -24.86
C PRO A 33 -27.62 15.30 -24.54
N CYS A 34 -26.57 15.76 -23.86
CA CYS A 34 -25.50 14.90 -23.36
C CYS A 34 -26.16 13.69 -22.67
N PRO A 35 -25.85 12.44 -23.07
CA PRO A 35 -26.25 11.30 -22.26
C PRO A 35 -25.65 11.52 -20.88
N ALA A 36 -26.50 11.42 -19.85
CA ALA A 36 -26.08 11.54 -18.47
C ALA A 36 -24.84 10.65 -18.27
N GLN A 37 -23.69 11.28 -18.01
CA GLN A 37 -22.46 10.57 -17.74
C GLN A 37 -22.75 9.67 -16.54
N GLU A 38 -22.78 8.37 -16.79
CA GLU A 38 -22.88 7.36 -15.76
C GLU A 38 -21.77 7.64 -14.75
N ALA A 39 -22.16 7.89 -13.50
CA ALA A 39 -21.19 8.16 -12.44
C ALA A 39 -20.16 7.03 -12.43
N PRO A 40 -18.85 7.32 -12.45
CA PRO A 40 -17.84 6.27 -12.45
C PRO A 40 -18.09 5.35 -11.25
N PRO A 41 -17.91 4.03 -11.43
CA PRO A 41 -18.13 3.08 -10.35
C PRO A 41 -17.31 3.51 -9.12
N PRO A 42 -17.87 3.41 -7.91
CA PRO A 42 -17.15 3.75 -6.70
C PRO A 42 -15.83 2.97 -6.70
N CYS A 43 -14.71 3.69 -6.57
CA CYS A 43 -13.39 3.07 -6.44
C CYS A 43 -13.49 1.99 -5.36
N PRO A 44 -13.00 0.76 -5.62
CA PRO A 44 -12.98 -0.27 -4.59
C PRO A 44 -12.26 0.33 -3.39
N ALA A 45 -12.93 0.31 -2.23
CA ALA A 45 -12.35 0.76 -0.99
C ALA A 45 -11.00 0.04 -0.87
N ARG A 46 -9.92 0.81 -0.77
CA ARG A 46 -8.58 0.29 -0.49
C ARG A 46 -8.78 -0.52 0.79
N GLU A 47 -8.76 -1.84 0.69
CA GLU A 47 -8.78 -2.69 1.88
C GLU A 47 -7.58 -2.22 2.68
N GLN A 48 -7.88 -1.49 3.77
CA GLN A 48 -6.85 -1.11 4.71
C GLN A 48 -6.31 -2.44 5.18
N LYS A 49 -5.10 -2.78 4.72
CA LYS A 49 -4.37 -3.96 5.15
C LYS A 49 -4.28 -3.80 6.66
N GLN A 50 -5.23 -4.43 7.35
CA GLN A 50 -5.36 -4.39 8.79
C GLN A 50 -3.99 -4.82 9.27
N GLN A 51 -3.22 -3.89 9.84
CA GLN A 51 -1.99 -4.24 10.51
C GLN A 51 -2.44 -5.14 11.64
N GLN A 52 -2.29 -6.45 11.42
CA GLN A 52 -2.69 -7.48 12.37
C GLN A 52 -1.65 -7.47 13.48
N THR A 53 -1.70 -6.45 14.32
CA THR A 53 -0.88 -6.35 15.52
C THR A 53 -1.44 -7.35 16.52
N LEU A 54 -0.83 -8.53 16.56
CA LEU A 54 -1.09 -9.49 17.63
C LEU A 54 -0.26 -9.03 18.83
N PHE A 55 -0.93 -8.71 19.94
CA PHE A 55 -0.29 -8.25 21.19
C PHE A 55 0.53 -6.94 21.07
N GLY A 56 0.22 -6.09 20.08
CA GLY A 56 0.92 -4.81 19.90
C GLY A 56 2.29 -4.92 19.23
N LEU A 57 2.70 -6.12 18.81
CA LEU A 57 3.89 -6.35 17.99
C LEU A 57 3.53 -6.19 16.51
N ASP A 58 4.40 -5.52 15.75
CA ASP A 58 4.23 -5.44 14.30
C ASP A 58 4.43 -6.83 13.66
N GLN A 59 3.93 -7.00 12.43
CA GLN A 59 4.17 -8.21 11.65
C GLN A 59 5.68 -8.47 11.48
N GLY A 60 6.49 -7.41 11.34
CA GLY A 60 7.95 -7.51 11.28
C GLY A 60 8.57 -8.10 12.55
N ASP A 61 8.09 -7.67 13.72
CA ASP A 61 8.59 -8.17 15.01
C ASP A 61 8.22 -9.64 15.24
N LEU A 62 7.01 -10.06 14.86
CA LEU A 62 6.61 -11.47 14.92
C LEU A 62 7.51 -12.34 14.03
N LEU A 63 7.83 -11.85 12.83
CA LEU A 63 8.72 -12.55 11.91
C LEU A 63 10.14 -12.65 12.49
N LEU A 64 10.64 -11.56 13.08
CA LEU A 64 11.93 -11.53 13.75
C LEU A 64 11.98 -12.54 14.90
N LEU A 65 10.95 -12.56 15.76
CA LEU A 65 10.84 -13.54 16.85
C LEU A 65 10.83 -14.97 16.33
N ALA A 66 10.09 -15.24 15.26
CA ALA A 66 10.02 -16.56 14.65
C ALA A 66 11.38 -17.01 14.10
N VAL A 67 12.14 -16.10 13.48
CA VAL A 67 13.50 -16.38 12.98
C VAL A 67 14.46 -16.64 14.14
N ILE A 68 14.43 -15.83 15.19
CA ILE A 68 15.26 -16.03 16.39
C ILE A 68 14.94 -17.39 17.02
N TRP A 69 13.66 -17.75 17.13
CA TRP A 69 13.22 -19.04 17.65
C TRP A 69 13.73 -20.22 16.82
N LEU A 70 13.64 -20.11 15.48
CA LEU A 70 14.18 -21.12 14.56
C LEU A 70 15.69 -21.28 14.69
N LEU A 71 16.42 -20.17 14.85
CA LEU A 71 17.86 -20.20 15.08
C LEU A 71 18.20 -20.82 16.44
N LEU A 72 17.38 -20.57 17.47
CA LEU A 72 17.57 -21.14 18.80
C LEU A 72 17.36 -22.67 18.84
N LEU A 73 16.51 -23.19 17.94
CA LEU A 73 16.29 -24.64 17.79
C LEU A 73 17.52 -25.35 17.19
N ASP A 74 18.27 -24.67 16.34
CA ASP A 74 19.46 -25.21 15.66
C ASP A 74 20.77 -24.80 16.35
N ALA A 75 20.73 -23.84 17.27
CA ALA A 75 21.90 -23.31 17.95
C ALA A 75 22.48 -24.30 18.97
N GLU A 76 23.79 -24.49 18.88
CA GLU A 76 24.57 -25.19 19.90
C GLU A 76 24.74 -24.33 21.16
N GLU A 77 25.05 -24.95 22.29
CA GLU A 77 25.10 -24.30 23.62
C GLU A 77 26.01 -23.05 23.67
N ASN A 78 27.08 -23.01 22.87
CA ASN A 78 28.00 -21.87 22.80
C ASN A 78 27.46 -20.71 21.94
N GLU A 79 26.47 -20.97 21.09
CA GLU A 79 25.93 -20.04 20.11
C GLU A 79 24.64 -19.37 20.59
N VAL A 80 23.96 -19.96 21.58
CA VAL A 80 22.71 -19.44 22.16
C VAL A 80 22.90 -18.04 22.75
N LEU A 81 23.90 -17.84 23.61
CA LEU A 81 24.15 -16.54 24.26
C LEU A 81 24.48 -15.40 23.29
N PRO A 82 25.45 -15.55 22.36
CA PRO A 82 25.74 -14.48 21.40
C PRO A 82 24.55 -14.21 20.47
N LEU A 83 23.82 -15.24 20.04
CA LEU A 83 22.61 -15.11 19.24
C LEU A 83 21.54 -14.28 19.97
N LEU A 84 21.28 -14.60 21.24
CA LEU A 84 20.26 -13.93 22.03
C LEU A 84 20.65 -12.49 22.38
N LEU A 85 21.94 -12.22 22.59
CA LEU A 85 22.47 -10.87 22.76
C LEU A 85 22.29 -10.03 21.49
N THR A 86 22.63 -10.58 20.32
CA THR A 86 22.44 -9.89 19.03
C THR A 86 20.95 -9.62 18.77
N ALA A 87 20.09 -10.62 18.97
CA ALA A 87 18.65 -10.46 18.85
C ALA A 87 18.10 -9.36 19.76
N ALA A 88 18.50 -9.36 21.04
CA ALA A 88 18.10 -8.33 22.00
C ALA A 88 18.60 -6.94 21.60
N ALA A 89 19.84 -6.84 21.09
CA ALA A 89 20.36 -5.58 20.57
C ALA A 89 19.50 -5.06 19.42
N PHE A 90 19.14 -5.90 18.44
CA PHE A 90 18.25 -5.50 17.34
C PHE A 90 16.85 -5.08 17.81
N LEU A 91 16.29 -5.74 18.82
CA LEU A 91 14.98 -5.38 19.38
C LEU A 91 15.01 -4.08 20.19
N LEU A 92 16.13 -3.79 20.87
CA LEU A 92 16.29 -2.58 21.68
C LEU A 92 16.73 -1.35 20.88
N LEU A 93 17.28 -1.54 19.68
CA LEU A 93 17.77 -0.45 18.82
C LEU A 93 16.71 0.08 17.84
N GLN A 94 15.46 -0.39 17.92
CA GLN A 94 14.35 0.08 17.10
C GLN A 94 13.92 1.51 17.44
#